data_AF-A0A1G7X8L7-F1
#
_entry.id   AF-A0A1G7X8L7-F1
#
_cell.length_a   1.000
_cell.length_b   1.000
_cell.length_c   1.000
_cell.angle_alpha   90.00
_cell.angle_beta   90.00
_cell.angle_gamma   90.00
#
_symmetry.space_group_name_H-M   'P 1'
#
loop_
_entity.id
_entity.type
_entity.pdbx_description
1 polymer ?
#
loop_
_entity_poly.entity_id
_entity_poly.type
_entity_poly.pdbx_seq_one_letter_code
_entity_poly.pdbx_strand_id
1 'polypeptide(L)'
;MEANSTSDSIMLAGKRILITQLGLGLAFVVYELFSNGAIGVESALTGVVIAIVPSMIGMMFASMKSKMKPSESLRDLMNLSRNIKLIYTIIMFVLTFRFMALRNIVVLIAFCVTMLGHFLTPLFKDQDERKA
;
A
#
# COMPACT_ATOMS: atom_id res chain seq x y z
N MET A 1 -8.83 19.17 20.51
CA MET A 1 -9.33 17.79 20.38
C MET A 1 -9.44 17.32 18.93
N GLU A 2 -9.60 18.20 17.92
CA GLU A 2 -9.72 17.84 16.49
C GLU A 2 -8.47 17.23 15.81
N ALA A 3 -7.27 17.54 16.30
CA ALA A 3 -6.03 16.99 15.75
C ALA A 3 -5.92 15.47 15.95
N ASN A 4 -6.44 14.97 17.08
CA ASN A 4 -6.40 13.54 17.41
C ASN A 4 -7.39 12.76 16.55
N SER A 5 -8.60 13.28 16.34
CA SER A 5 -9.62 12.65 15.48
C SER A 5 -9.21 12.59 14.00
N THR A 6 -8.49 13.61 13.52
CA THR A 6 -8.00 13.65 12.12
C THR A 6 -6.86 12.66 11.89
N SER A 7 -5.91 12.56 12.82
CA SER A 7 -4.83 11.57 12.71
C SER A 7 -5.35 10.13 12.83
N ASP A 8 -6.30 9.88 13.74
CA ASP A 8 -6.90 8.56 13.93
C ASP A 8 -7.70 8.11 12.71
N SER A 9 -8.44 9.02 12.06
CA SER A 9 -9.16 8.70 10.82
C SER A 9 -8.23 8.42 9.63
N ILE A 10 -7.12 9.16 9.50
CA ILE A 10 -6.08 8.89 8.49
C ILE A 10 -5.46 7.50 8.72
N MET A 11 -5.14 7.18 9.98
CA MET A 11 -4.52 5.91 10.34
C MET A 11 -5.49 4.73 10.16
N LEU A 12 -6.77 4.89 10.49
CA LEU A 12 -7.79 3.87 10.30
C LEU A 12 -8.06 3.60 8.81
N ALA A 13 -8.22 4.65 8.00
CA ALA A 13 -8.39 4.52 6.54
C ALA A 13 -7.18 3.85 5.91
N GLY A 14 -5.98 4.25 6.31
CA GLY A 14 -4.75 3.67 5.84
C GLY A 14 -4.58 2.20 6.24
N LYS A 15 -4.91 1.83 7.49
CA LYS A 15 -4.89 0.43 7.94
C LYS A 15 -5.80 -0.45 7.08
N ARG A 16 -7.00 0.02 6.73
CA ARG A 16 -7.93 -0.71 5.85
C ARG A 16 -7.34 -0.92 4.44
N ILE A 17 -6.69 0.10 3.90
CA ILE A 17 -5.97 0.00 2.62
C ILE A 17 -4.90 -1.10 2.72
N LEU A 18 -4.04 -1.06 3.74
CA LEU A 18 -2.97 -2.04 3.90
C LEU A 18 -3.48 -3.47 4.05
N ILE A 19 -4.56 -3.69 4.81
CA ILE A 19 -5.16 -5.02 4.98
C ILE A 19 -5.68 -5.53 3.62
N THR A 20 -6.35 -4.69 2.85
CA THR A 20 -6.89 -5.08 1.54
C THR A 20 -5.77 -5.37 0.54
N GLN A 21 -4.71 -4.55 0.54
CA GLN A 21 -3.51 -4.79 -0.27
C GLN A 21 -2.82 -6.11 0.13
N LEU A 22 -2.61 -6.33 1.44
CA LEU A 22 -2.03 -7.58 1.95
C LEU A 22 -2.85 -8.80 1.56
N GLY A 23 -4.18 -8.74 1.68
CA GLY A 23 -5.07 -9.84 1.31
C GLY A 23 -4.91 -10.23 -0.16
N LEU A 24 -4.95 -9.27 -1.08
CA LEU A 24 -4.76 -9.53 -2.51
C LEU A 24 -3.33 -9.96 -2.86
N GLY A 25 -2.33 -9.33 -2.24
CA GLY A 25 -0.94 -9.68 -2.44
C GLY A 25 -0.64 -11.11 -1.99
N LEU A 26 -1.14 -11.51 -0.83
CA LEU A 26 -1.01 -12.89 -0.33
C LEU A 26 -1.77 -13.88 -1.21
N ALA A 27 -2.98 -13.55 -1.66
CA ALA A 27 -3.72 -14.40 -2.59
C ALA A 27 -2.94 -14.62 -3.90
N PHE A 28 -2.29 -13.57 -4.42
CA PHE A 28 -1.44 -13.69 -5.61
C PHE A 28 -0.18 -14.52 -5.35
N VAL A 29 0.48 -14.37 -4.20
CA VAL A 29 1.63 -15.19 -3.80
C VAL A 29 1.25 -16.67 -3.66
N VAL A 30 0.08 -16.96 -3.08
CA VAL A 30 -0.45 -18.33 -2.99
C VAL A 30 -0.72 -18.91 -4.39
N TYR A 31 -1.31 -18.14 -5.29
CA TYR A 31 -1.48 -18.56 -6.68
C TYR A 31 -0.14 -18.89 -7.36
N GLU A 32 0.88 -18.06 -7.13
CA GLU A 32 2.22 -18.27 -7.66
C GLU A 32 2.93 -19.48 -7.06
N LEU A 33 2.70 -19.80 -5.78
CA LEU A 33 3.21 -21.01 -5.14
C LEU A 33 2.74 -22.30 -5.83
N PHE A 34 1.52 -22.31 -6.37
CA PHE A 34 0.99 -23.47 -7.11
C PHE A 34 1.34 -23.46 -8.60
N SER A 35 1.58 -22.28 -9.18
CA SER A 35 1.70 -22.10 -10.64
C SER A 35 3.15 -22.01 -11.12
N ASN A 36 4.07 -21.53 -10.29
CA ASN A 36 5.48 -21.36 -10.64
C ASN A 36 6.41 -21.83 -9.52
N GLY A 37 7.68 -22.04 -9.87
CA GLY A 37 8.73 -22.39 -8.90
C GLY A 37 9.16 -21.21 -8.01
N ALA A 38 10.14 -21.47 -7.14
CA ALA A 38 10.63 -20.55 -6.11
C ALA A 38 10.91 -19.11 -6.61
N ILE A 39 11.51 -18.94 -7.80
CA ILE A 39 11.81 -17.62 -8.36
C ILE A 39 10.52 -16.82 -8.64
N GLY A 40 9.42 -17.48 -9.02
CA GLY A 40 8.11 -16.84 -9.22
C GLY A 40 7.55 -16.29 -7.92
N VAL A 41 7.65 -17.08 -6.85
CA VAL A 41 7.22 -16.69 -5.50
C VAL A 41 8.04 -15.52 -4.96
N GLU A 42 9.36 -15.56 -5.09
CA GLU A 42 10.23 -14.44 -4.69
C GLU A 42 9.91 -13.16 -5.48
N SER A 43 9.65 -13.31 -6.78
CA SER A 43 9.24 -12.20 -7.64
C SER A 43 7.89 -11.62 -7.18
N ALA A 44 6.93 -12.48 -6.87
CA ALA A 44 5.61 -12.07 -6.40
C ALA A 44 5.68 -11.34 -5.06
N LEU A 45 6.42 -11.91 -4.09
CA LEU A 45 6.66 -11.29 -2.78
C LEU A 45 7.31 -9.90 -2.94
N THR A 46 8.27 -9.77 -3.85
CA THR A 46 8.92 -8.49 -4.12
C THR A 46 7.93 -7.46 -4.64
N GLY A 47 7.07 -7.82 -5.61
CA GLY A 47 6.02 -6.93 -6.11
C GLY A 47 5.01 -6.51 -5.04
N VAL A 48 4.63 -7.43 -4.14
CA VAL A 48 3.76 -7.15 -2.98
C VAL A 48 4.44 -6.14 -2.03
N VAL A 49 5.72 -6.35 -1.72
CA VAL A 49 6.51 -5.45 -0.86
C VAL A 49 6.60 -4.05 -1.47
N ILE A 50 6.87 -3.94 -2.78
CA ILE A 50 6.92 -2.66 -3.49
C ILE A 50 5.57 -1.92 -3.42
N ALA A 51 4.44 -2.61 -3.39
CA ALA A 51 3.13 -1.97 -3.28
C ALA A 51 2.80 -1.50 -1.84
N ILE A 52 3.24 -2.25 -0.83
CA ILE A 52 2.88 -2.03 0.57
C ILE A 52 3.79 -1.00 1.24
N VAL A 53 5.12 -1.14 1.12
CA VAL A 53 6.09 -0.33 1.88
C VAL A 53 5.92 1.17 1.60
N PRO A 54 5.85 1.64 0.34
CA PRO A 54 5.63 3.06 0.06
C PRO A 54 4.29 3.58 0.57
N SER A 55 3.26 2.72 0.60
CA SER A 55 1.92 3.05 1.13
C SER A 55 1.96 3.22 2.65
N MET A 56 2.69 2.36 3.36
CA MET A 56 2.90 2.47 4.81
C MET A 56 3.65 3.75 5.17
N ILE A 57 4.76 4.03 4.46
CA ILE A 57 5.58 5.22 4.70
C ILE A 57 4.75 6.49 4.46
N GLY A 58 4.07 6.60 3.31
CA GLY A 58 3.24 7.77 2.99
C GLY A 58 2.18 8.06 4.06
N MET A 59 1.53 7.02 4.57
CA MET A 59 0.54 7.14 5.64
C MET A 59 1.16 7.57 6.98
N MET A 60 2.30 7.00 7.36
CA MET A 60 3.01 7.36 8.59
C MET A 60 3.41 8.84 8.57
N PHE A 61 3.96 9.32 7.45
CA PHE A 61 4.32 10.73 7.28
C PHE A 61 3.08 11.65 7.29
N ALA A 62 1.99 11.25 6.64
CA ALA A 62 0.74 12.02 6.67
C ALA A 62 0.15 12.12 8.08
N SER A 63 0.12 11.00 8.82
CA SER A 63 -0.36 10.96 10.20
C SER A 63 0.51 11.80 11.14
N MET A 64 1.84 11.68 11.05
CA MET A 64 2.77 12.47 11.85
C MET A 64 2.65 13.96 11.56
N LYS A 65 2.57 14.36 10.28
CA LYS A 65 2.41 15.76 9.88
C LYS A 65 1.06 16.33 10.33
N SER A 66 -0.01 15.52 10.30
CA SER A 66 -1.33 15.90 10.84
C SER A 66 -1.28 16.20 12.34
N LYS A 67 -0.52 15.41 13.12
CA LYS A 67 -0.33 15.66 14.56
C LYS A 67 0.50 16.91 14.85
N MET A 68 1.55 17.15 14.06
CA MET A 68 2.47 18.28 14.29
C MET A 68 1.91 19.63 13.82
N LYS A 69 1.09 19.64 12.76
CA LYS A 69 0.50 20.86 12.19
C LYS A 69 -0.98 20.63 11.84
N PRO A 70 -1.89 20.76 12.82
CA PRO A 70 -3.31 20.49 12.62
C PRO A 70 -4.04 21.50 11.71
N SER A 71 -3.41 22.65 11.42
CA SER A 71 -3.95 23.65 10.48
C SER A 71 -3.65 23.37 9.01
N GLU A 72 -2.84 22.34 8.71
CA GLU A 72 -2.53 21.96 7.33
C GLU A 72 -3.74 21.31 6.67
N SER A 73 -3.99 21.66 5.41
CA SER A 73 -5.14 21.12 4.70
C SER A 73 -5.00 19.60 4.52
N LEU A 74 -6.10 18.86 4.67
CA LEU A 74 -6.15 17.43 4.37
C LEU A 74 -5.63 17.11 2.96
N ARG A 75 -5.81 18.05 2.02
CA ARG A 75 -5.32 17.95 0.65
C ARG A 75 -3.80 17.93 0.58
N ASP A 76 -3.11 18.73 1.39
CA ASP A 76 -1.64 18.75 1.44
C ASP A 76 -1.07 17.50 2.09
N LEU A 77 -1.73 16.97 3.12
CA LEU A 77 -1.37 15.69 3.74
C LEU A 77 -1.53 14.52 2.76
N MET A 78 -2.62 14.50 1.99
CA MET A 78 -2.83 13.50 0.93
C MET A 78 -1.81 13.62 -0.21
N ASN A 79 -1.49 14.84 -0.64
CA ASN A 79 -0.48 15.10 -1.67
C ASN A 79 0.90 14.64 -1.21
N LEU A 80 1.27 14.91 0.04
CA LEU A 80 2.50 14.44 0.64
C LEU A 80 2.58 12.91 0.63
N SER A 81 1.54 12.23 1.13
CA SER A 81 1.48 10.77 1.12
C SER A 81 1.61 10.20 -0.29
N ARG A 82 0.98 10.83 -1.28
CA ARG A 82 1.04 10.42 -2.69
C ARG A 82 2.44 10.58 -3.28
N ASN A 83 3.09 11.71 -3.04
CA ASN A 83 4.43 11.98 -3.54
C ASN A 83 5.46 11.03 -2.93
N ILE A 84 5.40 10.81 -1.61
CA ILE A 84 6.26 9.85 -0.92
C ILE A 84 6.05 8.45 -1.52
N LYS A 85 4.79 8.00 -1.65
CA LYS A 85 4.48 6.71 -2.24
C LYS A 85 5.08 6.55 -3.64
N LEU A 86 4.96 7.57 -4.50
CA LEU A 86 5.48 7.54 -5.87
C LEU A 86 7.02 7.46 -5.89
N ILE A 87 7.71 8.33 -5.15
CA ILE A 87 9.18 8.38 -5.11
C ILE A 87 9.75 7.05 -4.62
N TYR A 88 9.22 6.53 -3.52
CA TYR A 88 9.68 5.24 -2.98
C TYR A 88 9.36 4.08 -3.90
N THR A 89 8.21 4.08 -4.57
CA THR A 89 7.86 3.04 -5.56
C THR A 89 8.86 3.02 -6.71
N ILE A 90 9.23 4.18 -7.27
CA ILE A 90 10.22 4.27 -8.35
C ILE A 90 11.57 3.73 -7.86
N ILE A 91 12.03 4.18 -6.69
CA ILE A 91 13.30 3.73 -6.11
C ILE A 91 13.31 2.22 -5.95
N MET A 92 12.26 1.64 -5.37
CA MET A 92 12.19 0.19 -5.16
C MET A 92 12.16 -0.58 -6.47
N PHE A 93 11.41 -0.13 -7.49
CA PHE A 93 11.45 -0.78 -8.81
C PHE A 93 12.84 -0.73 -9.46
N VAL A 94 13.52 0.42 -9.41
CA VAL A 94 14.88 0.56 -9.93
C VAL A 94 15.83 -0.38 -9.20
N LEU A 95 15.76 -0.44 -7.87
CA LEU A 95 16.59 -1.34 -7.08
C LEU A 95 16.30 -2.81 -7.40
N THR A 96 15.02 -3.20 -7.45
CA THR A 96 14.61 -4.57 -7.75
C THR A 96 15.08 -5.01 -9.13
N PHE A 97 14.81 -4.24 -10.18
CA PHE A 97 15.19 -4.63 -11.54
C PHE A 97 16.68 -4.53 -11.82
N ARG A 98 17.42 -3.69 -11.08
CA ARG A 98 18.86 -3.54 -11.26
C ARG A 98 19.66 -4.58 -10.48
N PHE A 99 19.21 -4.97 -9.29
CA PHE A 99 20.00 -5.79 -8.38
C PHE A 99 19.48 -7.22 -8.20
N MET A 100 18.22 -7.52 -8.53
CA MET A 100 17.63 -8.84 -8.28
C MET A 100 17.40 -9.61 -9.59
N ALA A 101 17.82 -10.87 -9.62
CA ALA A 101 17.58 -11.79 -10.74
C ALA A 101 16.16 -12.39 -10.66
N LEU A 102 15.15 -11.53 -10.73
CA LEU A 102 13.73 -11.91 -10.60
C LEU A 102 13.04 -11.96 -11.96
N ARG A 103 11.87 -12.61 -12.01
CA ARG A 103 10.97 -12.53 -13.16
C ARG A 103 10.24 -11.20 -13.12
N ASN A 104 10.77 -10.21 -13.82
CA ASN A 104 10.24 -8.85 -13.89
C ASN A 104 8.73 -8.77 -14.15
N ILE A 105 8.21 -9.65 -15.03
CA ILE A 105 6.78 -9.71 -15.33
C ILE A 105 5.93 -10.10 -14.11
N VAL A 106 6.42 -11.04 -13.29
CA VAL A 106 5.71 -11.50 -12.08
C VAL A 106 5.76 -10.41 -11.01
N VAL A 107 6.88 -9.71 -10.86
CA VAL A 107 7.01 -8.55 -9.95
C VAL A 107 5.98 -7.47 -10.30
N LEU A 108 5.86 -7.13 -11.60
CA LEU A 108 4.92 -6.11 -12.07
C LEU A 108 3.46 -6.54 -11.86
N ILE A 109 3.11 -7.77 -12.19
CA ILE A 109 1.74 -8.29 -11.99
C ILE A 109 1.39 -8.30 -10.51
N ALA A 110 2.27 -8.81 -9.65
CA ALA A 110 2.07 -8.84 -8.21
C ALA A 110 1.88 -7.43 -7.64
N PHE A 111 2.70 -6.47 -8.07
CA PHE A 111 2.53 -5.06 -7.72
C PHE A 111 1.16 -4.53 -8.13
N CYS A 112 0.75 -4.72 -9.40
CA CYS A 112 -0.52 -4.24 -9.92
C CYS A 112 -1.71 -4.83 -9.16
N VAL A 113 -1.74 -6.16 -8.98
CA VAL A 113 -2.80 -6.87 -8.23
C VAL A 113 -2.87 -6.37 -6.79
N THR A 114 -1.73 -6.20 -6.14
CA THR A 114 -1.67 -5.67 -4.77
C THR A 114 -2.15 -4.22 -4.71
N MET A 115 -1.81 -3.39 -5.71
CA MET A 115 -2.27 -2.00 -5.80
C MET A 115 -3.77 -1.89 -6.02
N LEU A 116 -4.41 -2.86 -6.69
CA LEU A 116 -5.87 -2.89 -6.84
C LEU A 116 -6.60 -2.96 -5.49
N GLY A 117 -5.95 -3.48 -4.44
CA GLY A 117 -6.50 -3.47 -3.08
C GLY A 117 -6.82 -2.07 -2.55
N HIS A 118 -6.08 -1.06 -3.03
CA HIS A 118 -6.39 0.33 -2.71
C HIS A 118 -7.77 0.77 -3.24
N PHE A 119 -8.16 0.32 -4.44
CA PHE A 119 -9.44 0.63 -5.05
C PHE A 119 -10.60 -0.21 -4.49
N LEU A 120 -10.30 -1.41 -3.98
CA LEU A 120 -11.30 -2.28 -3.36
C LEU A 120 -11.61 -1.91 -1.91
N THR A 121 -10.74 -1.15 -1.24
CA THR A 121 -10.96 -0.69 0.14
C THR A 121 -12.31 0.04 0.38
N PRO A 122 -12.74 1.01 -0.46
CA PRO A 122 -14.04 1.66 -0.29
C PRO A 122 -15.25 0.72 -0.45
N LEU A 123 -15.12 -0.39 -1.18
CA LEU A 123 -16.18 -1.38 -1.36
C LEU A 123 -16.52 -2.12 -0.05
N PHE A 124 -15.55 -2.24 0.88
CA PHE A 124 -15.77 -2.87 2.19
C PHE A 124 -16.24 -1.88 3.26
N LYS A 125 -16.27 -0.58 2.97
CA LYS A 125 -16.71 0.45 3.93
C LYS A 125 -18.23 0.41 4.18
N ASP A 126 -19.02 -0.08 3.22
CA ASP A 126 -20.49 -0.02 3.25
C ASP A 126 -21.15 -1.09 4.14
N GLN A 127 -20.40 -2.07 4.67
CA GLN A 127 -20.95 -3.11 5.56
C GLN A 127 -20.95 -2.75 7.04
N ASP A 128 -20.07 -1.85 7.50
CA ASP A 128 -19.98 -1.46 8.92
C ASP A 128 -21.04 -0.41 9.31
N GLU A 129 -21.48 0.46 8.38
CA GLU A 129 -22.48 1.50 8.66
C GLU A 129 -23.94 0.99 8.64
N ARG A 130 -24.21 -0.22 8.14
CA ARG A 130 -25.57 -0.82 8.19
C ARG A 130 -25.90 -1.56 9.48
N LYS A 131 -24.95 -1.65 10.43
CA LYS A 131 -25.13 -2.37 11.70
C LYS A 131 -24.99 -1.49 12.95
N ALA A 132 -24.85 -0.17 12.78
CA ALA A 132 -24.82 0.80 13.88
C ALA A 132 -26.18 1.50 14.02
#